data_AF-A0A7C5BXK0-F1
#
_entry.id   AF-A0A7C5BXK0-F1
#
_cell.length_a   1.000
_cell.length_b   1.000
_cell.length_c   1.000
_cell.angle_alpha   90.00
_cell.angle_beta   90.00
_cell.angle_gamma   90.00
#
_symmetry.space_group_name_H-M   'P 1'
#
loop_
_entity.id
_entity.type
_entity.pdbx_description
1 polymer ?
#
loop_
_entity_poly.entity_id
_entity_poly.type
_entity_poly.pdbx_seq_one_letter_code
_entity_poly.pdbx_strand_id
1 'polypeptide(L)'
;MQSSWHIFRCSKSSEKFQTNVFRFWRANPKVPEMVGQAVLFLSLILSLLVGQRLANSSLALGVDLETQEQATSFGFSGQATVAQIEKTGSAQTEQTAGPGSRVSSGSSPSAGQQGDQTFAWQSLFDGKQLGKWAITRFGGEGEVTVKDGAIILGMGNPMTGITWTGEVIRDNYELQFEAKRTSGIDFFATTTFPVGEEYCSFVVGGWAGTVVGLSCINNLDASENETTQFKVFEDNRWYRIRIRVSQAKVECWIDDEKMVDVKREGRKFSVRMECDLCRPLGIATWCTEGVIRNIRIRRLTPQEVIDIAEGLR
;
A
#
# COMPACT_ATOMS: atom_id res chain seq x y z
N MET A 1 42.88 35.48 24.93
CA MET A 1 41.73 35.94 25.74
C MET A 1 40.75 36.66 24.81
N GLN A 2 39.44 36.40 25.00
CA GLN A 2 38.24 37.00 24.36
C GLN A 2 37.96 36.52 22.92
N SER A 3 37.07 35.54 22.66
CA SER A 3 35.61 35.36 22.90
C SER A 3 34.74 35.85 21.72
N SER A 4 34.22 34.89 20.97
CA SER A 4 33.24 34.97 19.88
C SER A 4 31.88 35.51 20.31
N TRP A 5 31.21 36.25 19.40
CA TRP A 5 29.74 36.31 19.32
C TRP A 5 29.30 36.40 17.85
N HIS A 6 28.65 35.34 17.37
CA HIS A 6 27.81 35.36 16.16
C HIS A 6 26.39 35.76 16.58
N ILE A 7 25.84 36.82 15.96
CA ILE A 7 24.43 37.17 16.08
C ILE A 7 23.67 36.55 14.91
N PHE A 8 22.81 35.59 15.23
CA PHE A 8 21.80 35.04 14.33
C PHE A 8 20.80 36.15 13.95
N ARG A 9 20.67 36.44 12.66
CA ARG A 9 19.53 37.21 12.12
C ARG A 9 18.28 36.33 12.14
N CYS A 10 17.32 36.66 13.00
CA CYS A 10 15.98 36.08 12.99
C CYS A 10 15.17 36.66 11.80
N SER A 11 14.43 35.81 11.09
CA SER A 11 13.67 36.22 9.90
C SER A 11 12.36 36.94 10.29
N LYS A 12 11.97 37.96 9.52
CA LYS A 12 10.75 38.79 9.71
C LYS A 12 9.42 38.01 9.76
N SER A 13 9.42 36.69 9.56
CA SER A 13 8.24 35.82 9.63
C SER A 13 7.86 35.46 11.06
N SER A 14 8.85 35.25 11.95
CA SER A 14 8.60 34.84 13.34
C SER A 14 7.97 35.95 14.18
N GLU A 15 8.35 37.21 13.94
CA GLU A 15 7.78 38.38 14.62
C GLU A 15 6.30 38.59 14.30
N LYS A 16 5.87 38.34 13.05
CA LYS A 16 4.47 38.45 12.65
C LYS A 16 3.60 37.35 13.28
N PHE A 17 4.12 36.13 13.40
CA PHE A 17 3.42 35.03 14.05
C PHE A 17 3.23 35.29 15.55
N GLN A 18 4.31 35.67 16.25
CA GLN A 18 4.27 36.03 17.67
C GLN A 18 3.29 37.18 17.94
N THR A 19 3.31 38.22 17.10
CA THR A 19 2.43 39.39 17.26
C THR A 19 0.94 39.03 17.08
N ASN A 20 0.62 38.11 16.17
CA ASN A 20 -0.77 37.68 15.93
C ASN A 20 -1.30 36.78 17.04
N VAL A 21 -0.48 35.90 17.60
CA VAL A 21 -0.85 35.06 18.76
C VAL A 21 -1.11 35.91 20.00
N PHE A 22 -0.24 36.90 20.28
CA PHE A 22 -0.44 37.83 21.39
C PHE A 22 -1.70 38.69 21.23
N ARG A 23 -2.02 39.14 20.02
CA ARG A 23 -3.27 39.88 19.75
C ARG A 23 -4.50 39.01 19.94
N PHE A 24 -4.47 37.76 19.49
CA PHE A 24 -5.57 36.80 19.67
C PHE A 24 -5.82 36.49 21.15
N TRP A 25 -4.75 36.31 21.94
CA TRP A 25 -4.85 36.08 23.38
C TRP A 25 -5.38 37.30 24.15
N ARG A 26 -4.94 38.51 23.77
CA ARG A 26 -5.46 39.75 24.38
C ARG A 26 -6.94 39.98 24.08
N ALA A 27 -7.41 39.54 22.92
CA ALA A 27 -8.82 39.63 22.53
C ALA A 27 -9.71 38.56 23.19
N ASN A 28 -9.14 37.48 23.71
CA ASN A 28 -9.89 36.34 24.27
C ASN A 28 -9.32 35.87 25.62
N PRO A 29 -9.47 36.64 26.70
CA PRO A 29 -8.84 36.36 27.99
C PRO A 29 -9.30 35.05 28.67
N LYS A 30 -10.43 34.46 28.22
CA LYS A 30 -10.97 33.20 28.76
C LYS A 30 -10.40 31.94 28.10
N VAL A 31 -9.73 32.05 26.95
CA VAL A 31 -9.24 30.89 26.19
C VAL A 31 -8.17 30.10 26.95
N PRO A 32 -7.17 30.72 27.60
CA PRO A 32 -6.17 29.98 28.37
C PRO A 32 -6.77 29.21 29.56
N GLU A 33 -7.81 29.78 30.19
CA GLU A 33 -8.52 29.17 31.30
C GLU A 33 -9.39 27.98 30.84
N MET A 34 -10.06 28.12 29.69
CA MET A 34 -10.82 27.03 29.08
C MET A 34 -9.94 25.86 28.63
N VAL A 35 -8.76 26.15 28.06
CA VAL A 35 -7.78 25.11 27.68
C VAL A 35 -7.25 24.39 28.93
N GLY A 36 -6.96 25.14 30.01
CA GLY A 36 -6.56 24.56 31.29
C GLY A 36 -7.65 23.66 31.89
N GLN A 37 -8.91 24.10 31.88
CA GLN A 37 -10.04 23.30 32.34
C GLN A 37 -10.25 22.04 31.48
N ALA A 38 -10.14 22.13 30.16
CA ALA A 38 -10.28 20.99 29.26
C ALA A 38 -9.20 19.91 29.51
N VAL A 39 -7.95 20.31 29.75
CA VAL A 39 -6.85 19.39 30.08
C VAL A 39 -7.10 18.68 31.41
N LEU A 40 -7.58 19.41 32.43
CA LEU A 40 -7.93 18.83 33.73
C LEU A 40 -9.10 17.84 33.63
N PHE A 41 -10.13 18.16 32.83
CA PHE A 41 -11.27 17.27 32.59
C PHE A 41 -10.85 15.98 31.86
N LEU A 42 -10.00 16.08 30.82
CA LEU A 42 -9.48 14.89 30.13
C LEU A 42 -8.63 14.01 31.07
N SER A 43 -7.81 14.62 31.93
CA SER A 43 -7.01 13.88 32.92
C SER A 43 -7.89 13.15 33.94
N LEU A 44 -9.01 13.74 34.35
CA LEU A 44 -9.96 13.12 35.28
C LEU A 44 -10.68 11.93 34.62
N ILE A 45 -11.13 12.08 33.37
CA ILE A 45 -11.79 11.01 32.60
C ILE A 45 -10.84 9.83 32.38
N LEU A 46 -9.58 10.10 32.03
CA LEU A 46 -8.57 9.06 31.85
C LEU A 46 -8.30 8.31 33.17
N SER A 47 -8.26 9.02 34.30
CA SER A 47 -8.06 8.40 35.63
C SER A 47 -9.25 7.51 36.04
N LEU A 48 -10.48 7.93 35.74
CA LEU A 48 -11.68 7.13 35.96
C LEU A 48 -11.71 5.86 35.10
N LEU A 49 -11.34 5.96 33.82
CA LEU A 49 -11.29 4.81 32.91
C LEU A 49 -10.23 3.79 33.33
N VAL A 50 -9.06 4.26 33.78
CA VAL A 50 -8.01 3.38 34.33
C VAL A 50 -8.49 2.72 35.63
N GLY A 51 -9.16 3.46 36.52
CA GLY A 51 -9.74 2.91 37.74
C GLY A 51 -10.79 1.83 37.50
N GLN A 52 -11.71 2.04 36.55
CA GLN A 52 -12.72 1.04 36.15
C GLN A 52 -12.08 -0.20 35.54
N ARG A 53 -11.02 -0.05 34.74
CA ARG A 53 -10.31 -1.18 34.14
C ARG A 53 -9.61 -2.04 35.19
N LEU A 54 -9.00 -1.42 36.20
CA LEU A 54 -8.37 -2.12 37.33
C LEU A 54 -9.40 -2.82 38.23
N ALA A 55 -10.55 -2.20 38.49
CA ALA A 55 -11.63 -2.82 39.26
C ALA A 55 -12.19 -4.07 38.55
N ASN A 56 -12.37 -4.01 37.21
CA ASN A 56 -12.84 -5.14 36.42
C ASN A 56 -11.79 -6.28 36.35
N SER A 57 -10.49 -5.96 36.35
CA SER A 57 -9.43 -6.96 36.42
C SER A 57 -9.35 -7.67 37.78
N SER A 58 -9.65 -6.97 38.88
CA SER A 58 -9.69 -7.58 40.22
C SER A 58 -10.90 -8.51 40.43
N LEU A 59 -12.02 -8.27 39.73
CA LEU A 59 -13.18 -9.17 39.74
C LEU A 59 -12.95 -10.43 38.88
N ALA A 60 -12.12 -10.35 37.84
CA ALA A 60 -11.82 -11.48 36.97
C ALA A 60 -10.86 -12.53 37.60
N LEU A 61 -10.12 -12.15 38.66
CA LEU A 61 -9.18 -13.04 39.36
C LEU A 61 -9.78 -13.71 40.61
N GLY A 62 -11.07 -13.46 40.91
CA GLY A 62 -11.78 -14.01 42.07
C GLY A 62 -12.74 -15.17 41.76
N VAL A 63 -12.77 -15.66 40.51
CA VAL A 63 -13.71 -16.70 40.06
C VAL A 63 -12.93 -17.84 39.39
N ASP A 64 -12.11 -18.53 40.17
CA ASP A 64 -11.51 -19.81 39.76
C ASP A 64 -11.45 -20.71 41.00
N LEU A 65 -12.62 -21.19 41.46
CA LEU A 65 -12.75 -22.41 42.26
C LEU A 65 -14.24 -22.75 42.44
N GLU A 66 -14.92 -23.27 41.41
CA GLU A 66 -16.07 -24.17 41.61
C GLU A 66 -16.54 -24.80 40.28
N THR A 67 -16.91 -26.07 40.39
CA THR A 67 -17.72 -26.88 39.47
C THR A 67 -17.01 -27.63 38.34
N GLN A 68 -16.61 -28.84 38.71
CA GLN A 68 -16.47 -30.03 37.87
C GLN A 68 -17.87 -30.64 37.57
N GLU A 69 -17.94 -31.41 36.49
CA GLU A 69 -18.86 -32.54 36.20
C GLU A 69 -20.14 -32.37 35.34
N GLN A 70 -20.27 -33.36 34.43
CA GLN A 70 -21.45 -33.86 33.66
C GLN A 70 -21.85 -33.09 32.38
N ALA A 71 -22.17 -33.70 31.23
CA ALA A 71 -22.27 -35.10 30.81
C ALA A 71 -22.24 -35.21 29.26
N THR A 72 -22.24 -36.45 28.82
CA THR A 72 -21.99 -37.06 27.49
C THR A 72 -23.02 -36.84 26.37
N SER A 73 -22.49 -36.94 25.14
CA SER A 73 -23.04 -37.57 23.91
C SER A 73 -24.36 -37.06 23.29
N PHE A 74 -24.31 -36.74 21.99
CA PHE A 74 -25.13 -37.36 20.95
C PHE A 74 -24.56 -37.01 19.57
N GLY A 75 -24.32 -38.02 18.73
CA GLY A 75 -23.94 -37.86 17.33
C GLY A 75 -25.15 -37.74 16.41
N PHE A 76 -24.97 -37.14 15.24
CA PHE A 76 -25.83 -37.38 14.09
C PHE A 76 -25.08 -37.19 12.77
N SER A 77 -25.16 -38.22 11.94
CA SER A 77 -24.70 -38.33 10.57
C SER A 77 -25.70 -37.71 9.58
N GLY A 78 -25.24 -37.12 8.48
CA GLY A 78 -26.09 -36.72 7.36
C GLY A 78 -25.30 -36.63 6.04
N GLN A 79 -25.61 -37.53 5.12
CA GLN A 79 -25.13 -37.60 3.72
C GLN A 79 -25.85 -36.60 2.80
N ALA A 80 -25.22 -36.28 1.66
CA ALA A 80 -25.86 -36.02 0.36
C ALA A 80 -24.74 -35.94 -0.73
N THR A 81 -24.58 -36.96 -1.60
CA THR A 81 -25.09 -37.11 -3.00
C THR A 81 -24.44 -36.11 -4.00
N VAL A 82 -24.06 -36.44 -5.25
CA VAL A 82 -24.75 -37.17 -6.34
C VAL A 82 -23.73 -37.77 -7.34
N ALA A 83 -24.15 -38.84 -8.00
CA ALA A 83 -23.46 -39.68 -8.98
C ALA A 83 -23.39 -39.14 -10.42
N GLN A 84 -22.58 -39.85 -11.22
CA GLN A 84 -22.35 -39.75 -12.66
C GLN A 84 -23.57 -40.12 -13.54
N ILE A 85 -23.58 -39.62 -14.79
CA ILE A 85 -24.18 -40.29 -15.96
C ILE A 85 -23.26 -40.06 -17.19
N GLU A 86 -22.85 -41.15 -17.84
CA GLU A 86 -22.28 -41.20 -19.19
C GLU A 86 -23.39 -41.16 -20.27
N LYS A 87 -23.08 -40.76 -21.52
CA LYS A 87 -22.87 -41.66 -22.68
C LYS A 87 -23.19 -41.02 -24.05
N THR A 88 -22.28 -41.29 -25.00
CA THR A 88 -22.46 -41.54 -26.45
C THR A 88 -22.86 -40.45 -27.45
N GLY A 89 -22.16 -40.42 -28.60
CA GLY A 89 -22.70 -39.97 -29.89
C GLY A 89 -21.66 -39.48 -30.89
N SER A 90 -21.39 -40.28 -31.93
CA SER A 90 -20.39 -40.16 -33.00
C SER A 90 -20.81 -39.35 -34.24
N ALA A 91 -19.85 -39.21 -35.18
CA ALA A 91 -19.93 -38.84 -36.62
C ALA A 91 -19.83 -37.32 -36.95
N GLN A 92 -19.23 -36.83 -38.04
CA GLN A 92 -18.27 -37.26 -39.07
C GLN A 92 -17.94 -36.00 -39.93
N THR A 93 -16.70 -35.88 -40.46
CA THR A 93 -16.23 -35.21 -41.73
C THR A 93 -16.80 -33.83 -42.16
N GLU A 94 -16.01 -32.87 -42.66
CA GLU A 94 -15.40 -32.90 -44.01
C GLU A 94 -14.40 -31.74 -44.22
N GLN A 95 -13.42 -31.96 -45.12
CA GLN A 95 -12.33 -31.07 -45.53
C GLN A 95 -12.79 -29.97 -46.51
N THR A 96 -11.99 -28.91 -46.64
CA THR A 96 -11.58 -28.35 -47.95
C THR A 96 -10.40 -27.40 -47.81
N ALA A 97 -9.54 -27.36 -48.83
CA ALA A 97 -8.19 -26.81 -48.82
C ALA A 97 -7.99 -25.66 -49.83
N GLY A 98 -7.19 -24.67 -49.42
CA GLY A 98 -6.23 -23.87 -50.22
C GLY A 98 -6.75 -22.68 -51.05
N PRO A 99 -5.87 -21.85 -51.68
CA PRO A 99 -4.42 -21.67 -51.46
C PRO A 99 -3.88 -20.20 -51.52
N GLY A 100 -2.64 -19.99 -51.05
CA GLY A 100 -1.58 -19.23 -51.77
C GLY A 100 -1.41 -17.71 -51.61
N SER A 101 -0.15 -17.29 -51.33
CA SER A 101 0.60 -16.11 -51.83
C SER A 101 1.34 -15.35 -50.71
N ARG A 102 2.65 -15.54 -50.48
CA ARG A 102 3.86 -15.06 -51.20
C ARG A 102 4.44 -13.75 -50.61
N VAL A 103 5.73 -13.87 -50.31
CA VAL A 103 6.72 -12.96 -49.70
C VAL A 103 6.88 -11.63 -50.43
N SER A 104 7.17 -10.54 -49.70
CA SER A 104 8.18 -9.55 -50.13
C SER A 104 8.73 -8.72 -48.95
N SER A 105 10.06 -8.62 -48.98
CA SER A 105 10.99 -7.92 -48.09
C SER A 105 11.18 -6.45 -48.48
N GLY A 106 11.53 -5.59 -47.52
CA GLY A 106 12.01 -4.24 -47.82
C GLY A 106 12.50 -3.42 -46.62
N SER A 107 13.81 -3.55 -46.34
CA SER A 107 14.77 -2.52 -45.86
C SER A 107 14.63 -1.87 -44.47
N SER A 108 15.62 -2.18 -43.63
CA SER A 108 16.03 -1.54 -42.36
C SER A 108 16.47 -0.08 -42.51
N PRO A 109 16.56 0.63 -41.37
CA PRO A 109 17.72 1.47 -41.09
C PRO A 109 18.46 1.08 -39.81
N SER A 110 19.78 0.88 -39.99
CA SER A 110 20.89 1.29 -39.14
C SER A 110 20.87 0.96 -37.64
N ALA A 111 21.72 -0.02 -37.29
CA ALA A 111 22.20 -0.31 -35.95
C ALA A 111 22.93 0.90 -35.32
N GLY A 112 22.27 1.55 -34.36
CA GLY A 112 22.92 2.32 -33.29
C GLY A 112 22.98 1.44 -32.05
N GLN A 113 24.09 1.50 -31.32
CA GLN A 113 24.41 0.72 -30.11
C GLN A 113 23.17 0.36 -29.27
N GLN A 114 22.72 -0.88 -29.38
CA GLN A 114 21.67 -1.44 -28.54
C GLN A 114 22.28 -1.75 -27.17
N GLY A 115 22.34 -0.73 -26.31
CA GLY A 115 22.40 -0.99 -24.88
C GLY A 115 21.25 -1.93 -24.50
N ASP A 116 21.52 -2.91 -23.65
CA ASP A 116 20.57 -3.94 -23.28
C ASP A 116 19.28 -3.34 -22.73
N GLN A 117 18.24 -3.29 -23.58
CA GLN A 117 16.94 -2.72 -23.25
C GLN A 117 16.20 -3.53 -22.19
N THR A 118 16.70 -4.73 -21.83
CA THR A 118 16.13 -5.61 -20.83
C THR A 118 16.01 -4.94 -19.45
N PHE A 119 16.91 -4.01 -19.13
CA PHE A 119 16.95 -3.31 -17.84
C PHE A 119 16.44 -1.86 -17.92
N ALA A 120 15.99 -1.41 -19.09
CA ALA A 120 15.44 -0.08 -19.26
C ALA A 120 14.09 0.07 -18.54
N TRP A 121 13.76 1.30 -18.15
CA TRP A 121 12.45 1.61 -17.59
C TRP A 121 11.36 1.48 -18.66
N GLN A 122 10.38 0.63 -18.37
CA GLN A 122 9.18 0.49 -19.16
C GLN A 122 8.04 1.26 -18.49
N SER A 123 7.34 2.11 -19.26
CA SER A 123 6.12 2.74 -18.77
C SER A 123 4.97 1.74 -18.71
N LEU A 124 4.25 1.72 -17.59
CA LEU A 124 2.99 0.99 -17.43
C LEU A 124 1.76 1.88 -17.63
N PHE A 125 1.95 3.19 -17.82
CA PHE A 125 0.86 4.14 -18.04
C PHE A 125 1.31 5.26 -18.99
N ASP A 126 0.54 5.52 -20.04
CA ASP A 126 0.90 6.47 -21.10
C ASP A 126 0.44 7.91 -20.82
N GLY A 127 -0.26 8.14 -19.70
CA GLY A 127 -0.82 9.45 -19.34
C GLY A 127 -2.13 9.79 -20.07
N LYS A 128 -2.64 8.91 -20.94
CA LYS A 128 -3.80 9.20 -21.80
C LYS A 128 -4.98 8.30 -21.50
N GLN A 129 -4.72 7.03 -21.24
CA GLN A 129 -5.75 6.02 -21.02
C GLN A 129 -5.27 4.95 -20.05
N LEU A 130 -6.20 4.21 -19.44
CA LEU A 130 -5.85 3.14 -18.49
C LEU A 130 -4.99 2.03 -19.13
N GLY A 131 -5.10 1.81 -20.44
CA GLY A 131 -4.31 0.78 -21.13
C GLY A 131 -4.61 -0.60 -20.56
N LYS A 132 -3.59 -1.28 -19.99
CA LYS A 132 -3.76 -2.60 -19.36
C LYS A 132 -4.14 -2.53 -17.87
N TRP A 133 -4.38 -1.35 -17.32
CA TRP A 133 -4.97 -1.21 -16.00
C TRP A 133 -6.49 -1.42 -16.10
N ALA A 134 -6.99 -2.45 -15.41
CA ALA A 134 -8.41 -2.67 -15.23
C ALA A 134 -8.86 -2.06 -13.91
N ILE A 135 -10.08 -1.49 -13.86
CA ILE A 135 -10.70 -1.07 -12.61
C ILE A 135 -10.94 -2.31 -11.75
N THR A 136 -10.47 -2.29 -10.52
CA THR A 136 -10.68 -3.37 -9.56
C THR A 136 -12.11 -3.29 -9.03
N ARG A 137 -12.88 -4.38 -9.20
CA ARG A 137 -14.30 -4.43 -8.84
C ARG A 137 -14.47 -4.80 -7.37
N PHE A 138 -14.45 -3.82 -6.49
CA PHE A 138 -14.66 -4.02 -5.05
C PHE A 138 -16.15 -4.10 -4.68
N GLY A 139 -17.05 -3.70 -5.58
CA GLY A 139 -18.50 -3.63 -5.34
C GLY A 139 -18.96 -2.30 -4.74
N GLY A 140 -18.02 -1.43 -4.39
CA GLY A 140 -18.24 -0.08 -3.87
C GLY A 140 -17.18 0.91 -4.37
N GLU A 141 -16.46 0.58 -5.45
CA GLU A 141 -15.42 1.44 -6.00
C GLU A 141 -15.97 2.79 -6.46
N GLY A 142 -15.19 3.82 -6.19
CA GLY A 142 -15.41 5.15 -6.74
C GLY A 142 -15.08 5.21 -8.23
N GLU A 143 -15.41 6.35 -8.84
CA GLU A 143 -15.11 6.59 -10.26
C GLU A 143 -13.59 6.56 -10.51
N VAL A 144 -13.16 5.84 -11.55
CA VAL A 144 -11.77 5.85 -12.02
C VAL A 144 -11.69 6.58 -13.34
N THR A 145 -10.95 7.68 -13.38
CA THR A 145 -10.79 8.51 -14.58
C THR A 145 -9.34 8.77 -14.90
N VAL A 146 -9.06 9.15 -16.15
CA VAL A 146 -7.75 9.66 -16.57
C VAL A 146 -7.89 11.13 -16.90
N LYS A 147 -7.10 11.97 -16.22
CA LYS A 147 -7.12 13.42 -16.40
C LYS A 147 -5.72 13.99 -16.16
N ASP A 148 -5.32 14.94 -17.01
CA ASP A 148 -4.05 15.67 -16.87
C ASP A 148 -2.80 14.78 -16.71
N GLY A 149 -2.75 13.66 -17.44
CA GLY A 149 -1.61 12.74 -17.37
C GLY A 149 -1.60 11.83 -16.15
N ALA A 150 -2.71 11.74 -15.41
CA ALA A 150 -2.83 10.97 -14.17
C ALA A 150 -4.11 10.12 -14.14
N ILE A 151 -4.05 9.01 -13.42
CA ILE A 151 -5.20 8.20 -13.04
C ILE A 151 -5.74 8.76 -11.72
N ILE A 152 -7.01 9.10 -11.68
CA ILE A 152 -7.72 9.51 -10.47
C ILE A 152 -8.53 8.31 -10.00
N LEU A 153 -8.24 7.85 -8.79
CA LEU A 153 -9.02 6.87 -8.04
C LEU A 153 -9.96 7.65 -7.12
N GLY A 154 -11.22 7.80 -7.53
CA GLY A 154 -12.25 8.46 -6.75
C GLY A 154 -12.48 7.78 -5.40
N MET A 155 -13.09 8.51 -4.46
CA MET A 155 -13.41 7.95 -3.14
C MET A 155 -14.39 6.78 -3.24
N GLY A 156 -13.97 5.60 -2.81
CA GLY A 156 -14.79 4.39 -2.76
C GLY A 156 -15.44 4.14 -1.39
N ASN A 157 -16.26 3.10 -1.33
CA ASN A 157 -16.90 2.58 -0.12
C ASN A 157 -16.57 1.08 0.09
N PRO A 158 -15.45 0.75 0.75
CA PRO A 158 -14.38 1.67 1.15
C PRO A 158 -13.29 1.85 0.09
N MET A 159 -13.16 0.93 -0.88
CA MET A 159 -11.97 0.87 -1.74
C MET A 159 -12.23 1.27 -3.17
N THR A 160 -11.25 1.93 -3.78
CA THR A 160 -11.12 2.12 -5.23
C THR A 160 -9.73 1.67 -5.64
N GLY A 161 -9.60 1.06 -6.82
CA GLY A 161 -8.29 0.58 -7.26
C GLY A 161 -8.25 0.21 -8.73
N ILE A 162 -7.02 -0.01 -9.18
CA ILE A 162 -6.70 -0.51 -10.50
C ILE A 162 -5.75 -1.70 -10.39
N THR A 163 -5.98 -2.71 -11.23
CA THR A 163 -5.18 -3.93 -11.31
C THR A 163 -4.58 -4.07 -12.70
N TRP A 164 -3.28 -4.34 -12.77
CA TRP A 164 -2.55 -4.60 -14.00
C TRP A 164 -2.93 -5.97 -14.58
N THR A 165 -3.35 -5.98 -15.85
CA THR A 165 -3.76 -7.20 -16.58
C THR A 165 -2.69 -7.74 -17.53
N GLY A 166 -1.55 -7.05 -17.63
CA GLY A 166 -0.42 -7.53 -18.41
C GLY A 166 0.45 -8.54 -17.66
N GLU A 167 1.50 -9.01 -18.32
CA GLU A 167 2.54 -9.81 -17.66
C GLU A 167 3.21 -9.00 -16.53
N VAL A 168 3.54 -9.70 -15.45
CA VAL A 168 4.22 -9.14 -14.28
C VAL A 168 5.63 -9.69 -14.15
N ILE A 169 6.54 -8.84 -13.69
CA ILE A 169 7.87 -9.28 -13.24
C ILE A 169 7.72 -9.67 -11.77
N ARG A 170 8.15 -10.88 -11.41
CA ARG A 170 7.93 -11.44 -10.06
C ARG A 170 9.10 -11.25 -9.11
N ASP A 171 10.31 -11.15 -9.65
CA ASP A 171 11.56 -11.00 -8.90
C ASP A 171 12.54 -10.10 -9.66
N ASN A 172 13.48 -9.53 -8.91
CA ASN A 172 14.57 -8.69 -9.40
C ASN A 172 14.06 -7.53 -10.25
N TYR A 173 13.14 -6.74 -9.69
CA TYR A 173 12.56 -5.58 -10.36
C TYR A 173 12.44 -4.39 -9.43
N GLU A 174 12.24 -3.23 -10.05
CA GLU A 174 11.93 -1.97 -9.39
C GLU A 174 10.68 -1.38 -10.04
N LEU A 175 9.67 -1.07 -9.23
CA LEU A 175 8.45 -0.35 -9.59
C LEU A 175 8.55 1.07 -9.02
N GLN A 176 8.20 2.06 -9.83
CA GLN A 176 8.18 3.45 -9.39
C GLN A 176 6.99 4.20 -9.99
N PHE A 177 6.40 5.08 -9.19
CA PHE A 177 5.35 5.99 -9.62
C PHE A 177 5.28 7.20 -8.69
N GLU A 178 4.42 8.15 -9.02
CA GLU A 178 4.09 9.28 -8.17
C GLU A 178 2.62 9.22 -7.79
N ALA A 179 2.31 9.51 -6.53
CA ALA A 179 0.94 9.59 -6.06
C ALA A 179 0.72 10.77 -5.11
N LYS A 180 -0.52 11.24 -5.02
CA LYS A 180 -0.94 12.21 -4.01
C LYS A 180 -2.33 11.88 -3.49
N ARG A 181 -2.59 12.24 -2.24
CA ARG A 181 -3.93 12.26 -1.66
C ARG A 181 -4.59 13.60 -1.97
N THR A 182 -5.83 13.60 -2.45
CA THR A 182 -6.60 14.83 -2.73
C THR A 182 -7.78 15.01 -1.79
N SER A 183 -8.28 13.93 -1.21
CA SER A 183 -9.37 13.91 -0.23
C SER A 183 -9.34 12.62 0.59
N GLY A 184 -9.91 12.62 1.78
CA GLY A 184 -9.95 11.46 2.69
C GLY A 184 -8.78 11.41 3.66
N ILE A 185 -8.75 10.36 4.47
CA ILE A 185 -7.86 10.28 5.65
C ILE A 185 -7.08 8.98 5.75
N ASP A 186 -7.18 8.08 4.77
CA ASP A 186 -6.51 6.78 4.82
C ASP A 186 -5.62 6.60 3.58
N PHE A 187 -5.25 5.36 3.25
CA PHE A 187 -4.24 5.13 2.24
C PHE A 187 -4.71 5.58 0.85
N PHE A 188 -3.79 6.20 0.10
CA PHE A 188 -4.07 6.81 -1.21
C PHE A 188 -3.30 6.15 -2.35
N ALA A 189 -2.42 5.20 -2.04
CA ALA A 189 -1.52 4.57 -3.00
C ALA A 189 -0.98 3.21 -2.53
N THR A 190 -1.76 2.48 -1.73
CA THR A 190 -1.34 1.15 -1.27
C THR A 190 -1.19 0.24 -2.47
N THR A 191 0.00 -0.34 -2.62
CA THR A 191 0.37 -1.10 -3.82
C THR A 191 0.52 -2.56 -3.48
N THR A 192 -0.26 -3.43 -4.10
CA THR A 192 -0.10 -4.88 -4.08
C THR A 192 0.82 -5.30 -5.23
N PHE A 193 1.83 -6.12 -4.96
CA PHE A 193 2.85 -6.51 -5.93
C PHE A 193 3.38 -7.93 -5.68
N PRO A 194 3.94 -8.60 -6.71
CA PRO A 194 4.47 -9.94 -6.58
C PRO A 194 5.83 -9.95 -5.85
N VAL A 195 6.04 -10.97 -5.02
CA VAL A 195 7.30 -11.27 -4.33
C VAL A 195 7.63 -12.75 -4.59
N GLY A 196 8.26 -13.03 -5.73
CA GLY A 196 8.36 -14.39 -6.25
C GLY A 196 6.97 -14.98 -6.56
N GLU A 197 6.66 -16.14 -5.98
CA GLU A 197 5.33 -16.76 -6.12
C GLU A 197 4.27 -16.16 -5.18
N GLU A 198 4.70 -15.42 -4.15
CA GLU A 198 3.84 -14.75 -3.18
C GLU A 198 3.48 -13.32 -3.64
N TYR A 199 2.69 -12.63 -2.82
CA TYR A 199 2.33 -11.22 -3.00
C TYR A 199 2.43 -10.50 -1.66
N CYS A 200 2.68 -9.19 -1.72
CA CYS A 200 2.67 -8.31 -0.56
C CYS A 200 2.05 -6.96 -0.93
N SER A 201 1.60 -6.19 0.06
CA SER A 201 1.13 -4.83 -0.14
C SER A 201 1.99 -3.84 0.62
N PHE A 202 2.49 -2.80 -0.06
CA PHE A 202 3.13 -1.65 0.59
C PHE A 202 2.06 -0.62 0.91
N VAL A 203 1.79 -0.44 2.20
CA VAL A 203 0.78 0.47 2.73
C VAL A 203 1.35 1.89 2.77
N VAL A 204 0.63 2.84 2.19
CA VAL A 204 1.03 4.25 2.14
C VAL A 204 -0.09 5.12 2.73
N GLY A 205 -0.01 5.32 4.05
CA GLY A 205 -0.99 6.11 4.80
C GLY A 205 -2.17 5.29 5.33
N GLY A 206 -1.95 4.05 5.75
CA GLY A 206 -2.98 3.22 6.37
C GLY A 206 -3.40 3.70 7.76
N TRP A 207 -4.47 3.14 8.31
CA TRP A 207 -4.91 3.32 9.70
C TRP A 207 -5.06 4.80 10.06
N ALA A 208 -6.05 5.45 9.45
CA ALA A 208 -6.28 6.90 9.57
C ALA A 208 -5.08 7.74 9.09
N GLY A 209 -4.37 7.27 8.06
CA GLY A 209 -3.55 8.15 7.24
C GLY A 209 -2.07 8.18 7.57
N THR A 210 -1.61 7.35 8.52
CA THR A 210 -0.28 7.51 9.11
C THR A 210 0.62 6.29 8.99
N VAL A 211 0.06 5.08 8.94
CA VAL A 211 0.86 3.86 8.92
C VAL A 211 1.46 3.66 7.53
N VAL A 212 2.76 3.36 7.53
CA VAL A 212 3.53 2.98 6.36
C VAL A 212 4.26 1.68 6.68
N GLY A 213 4.23 0.71 5.77
CA GLY A 213 4.86 -0.58 6.00
C GLY A 213 4.41 -1.65 5.00
N LEU A 214 4.99 -2.83 5.09
CA LEU A 214 4.52 -4.00 4.35
C LEU A 214 3.40 -4.68 5.13
N SER A 215 2.31 -4.97 4.46
CA SER A 215 1.20 -5.72 5.04
C SER A 215 1.51 -7.22 5.09
N CYS A 216 1.04 -7.87 6.15
CA CYS A 216 0.98 -9.33 6.30
C CYS A 216 2.33 -10.06 6.17
N ILE A 217 3.41 -9.50 6.73
CA ILE A 217 4.65 -10.25 6.94
C ILE A 217 4.44 -11.20 8.11
N ASN A 218 4.63 -12.51 7.89
CA ASN A 218 4.39 -13.53 8.92
C ASN A 218 2.99 -13.44 9.53
N ASN A 219 2.00 -13.05 8.70
CA ASN A 219 0.60 -12.79 9.06
C ASN A 219 0.37 -11.56 9.97
N LEU A 220 1.38 -10.73 10.23
CA LEU A 220 1.25 -9.49 11.00
C LEU A 220 1.00 -8.29 10.09
N ASP A 221 0.08 -7.42 10.49
CA ASP A 221 -0.24 -6.21 9.73
C ASP A 221 0.94 -5.24 9.58
N ALA A 222 0.86 -4.33 8.61
CA ALA A 222 1.77 -3.19 8.50
C ALA A 222 1.84 -2.32 9.77
N SER A 223 0.82 -2.35 10.65
CA SER A 223 0.85 -1.67 11.96
C SER A 223 1.47 -2.50 13.09
N GLU A 224 1.79 -3.77 12.85
CA GLU A 224 2.12 -4.75 13.89
C GLU A 224 3.46 -5.46 13.66
N ASN A 225 4.10 -5.25 12.51
CA ASN A 225 5.33 -5.95 12.14
C ASN A 225 6.57 -5.04 12.13
N GLU A 226 7.74 -5.62 11.87
CA GLU A 226 9.02 -4.92 11.95
C GLU A 226 9.19 -3.76 10.95
N THR A 227 8.32 -3.65 9.95
CA THR A 227 8.36 -2.60 8.93
C THR A 227 7.46 -1.40 9.27
N THR A 228 6.75 -1.45 10.41
CA THR A 228 5.85 -0.38 10.84
C THR A 228 6.59 0.94 10.99
N GLN A 229 6.20 1.93 10.19
CA GLN A 229 6.60 3.32 10.32
C GLN A 229 5.38 4.23 10.33
N PHE A 230 5.57 5.46 10.80
CA PHE A 230 4.53 6.49 10.83
C PHE A 230 4.97 7.70 10.03
N LYS A 231 4.14 8.13 9.08
CA LYS A 231 4.38 9.31 8.27
C LYS A 231 3.09 10.10 8.07
N VAL A 232 3.17 11.41 8.30
CA VAL A 232 2.07 12.32 7.94
C VAL A 232 2.19 12.67 6.46
N PHE A 233 1.08 12.55 5.74
CA PHE A 233 0.96 12.94 4.35
C PHE A 233 0.21 14.27 4.23
N GLU A 234 0.78 15.18 3.46
CA GLU A 234 0.17 16.45 3.07
C GLU A 234 -0.74 16.21 1.87
N ASP A 235 -1.97 16.70 1.99
CA ASP A 235 -2.91 16.65 0.87
C ASP A 235 -2.38 17.50 -0.29
N ASN A 236 -2.65 17.04 -1.50
CA ASN A 236 -2.22 17.64 -2.76
C ASN A 236 -0.70 17.70 -3.00
N ARG A 237 0.13 17.09 -2.14
CA ARG A 237 1.57 16.92 -2.38
C ARG A 237 1.85 15.62 -3.13
N TRP A 238 2.67 15.69 -4.18
CA TRP A 238 3.15 14.50 -4.87
C TRP A 238 4.26 13.81 -4.06
N TYR A 239 4.11 12.50 -3.88
CA TYR A 239 5.07 11.60 -3.27
C TYR A 239 5.60 10.62 -4.32
N ARG A 240 6.92 10.46 -4.39
CA ARG A 240 7.55 9.44 -5.25
C ARG A 240 7.56 8.11 -4.50
N ILE A 241 6.85 7.12 -4.98
CA ILE A 241 6.83 5.78 -4.38
C ILE A 241 7.75 4.88 -5.20
N ARG A 242 8.66 4.17 -4.52
CA ARG A 242 9.54 3.18 -5.13
C ARG A 242 9.48 1.88 -4.35
N ILE A 243 9.29 0.78 -5.06
CA ILE A 243 9.28 -0.58 -4.50
C ILE A 243 10.32 -1.39 -5.26
N ARG A 244 11.26 -2.00 -4.54
CA ARG A 244 12.30 -2.86 -5.09
C ARG A 244 12.14 -4.26 -4.50
N VAL A 245 12.05 -5.24 -5.39
CA VAL A 245 11.97 -6.66 -5.02
C VAL A 245 13.17 -7.35 -5.63
N SER A 246 14.08 -7.82 -4.80
CA SER A 246 15.17 -8.72 -5.17
C SER A 246 14.95 -10.07 -4.51
N GLN A 247 15.67 -11.11 -4.95
CA GLN A 247 15.63 -12.41 -4.27
C GLN A 247 15.98 -12.32 -2.77
N ALA A 248 16.88 -11.41 -2.40
CA ALA A 248 17.33 -11.27 -1.02
C ALA A 248 16.37 -10.43 -0.16
N LYS A 249 15.74 -9.39 -0.72
CA LYS A 249 15.05 -8.35 0.06
C LYS A 249 13.82 -7.76 -0.64
N VAL A 250 12.93 -7.20 0.17
CA VAL A 250 11.94 -6.22 -0.25
C VAL A 250 12.28 -4.87 0.38
N GLU A 251 12.33 -3.83 -0.44
CA GLU A 251 12.64 -2.49 0.00
C GLU A 251 11.65 -1.48 -0.59
N CYS A 252 11.28 -0.47 0.19
CA CYS A 252 10.32 0.54 -0.23
C CYS A 252 10.78 1.93 0.21
N TRP A 253 10.54 2.92 -0.64
CA TRP A 253 10.85 4.33 -0.38
C TRP A 253 9.65 5.20 -0.68
N ILE A 254 9.55 6.29 0.08
CA ILE A 254 8.68 7.42 -0.21
C ILE A 254 9.59 8.64 -0.30
N ASP A 255 9.56 9.31 -1.44
CA ASP A 255 10.58 10.28 -1.83
C ASP A 255 11.98 9.65 -1.74
N ASP A 256 12.88 10.25 -0.96
CA ASP A 256 14.25 9.74 -0.75
C ASP A 256 14.39 8.95 0.56
N GLU A 257 13.31 8.81 1.34
CA GLU A 257 13.31 8.17 2.65
C GLU A 257 13.00 6.67 2.51
N LYS A 258 13.89 5.81 3.03
CA LYS A 258 13.71 4.35 3.02
C LYS A 258 12.74 3.96 4.14
N MET A 259 11.57 3.47 3.75
CA MET A 259 10.49 3.05 4.64
C MET A 259 10.56 1.58 5.01
N VAL A 260 11.11 0.75 4.10
CA VAL A 260 11.17 -0.69 4.29
C VAL A 260 12.53 -1.19 3.81
N ASP A 261 13.16 -2.05 4.61
CA ASP A 261 14.33 -2.84 4.26
C ASP A 261 14.24 -4.20 4.98
N VAL A 262 13.64 -5.20 4.31
CA VAL A 262 13.38 -6.50 4.93
C VAL A 262 13.97 -7.62 4.09
N LYS A 263 14.69 -8.54 4.76
CA LYS A 263 15.18 -9.79 4.14
C LYS A 263 14.03 -10.74 3.89
N ARG A 264 14.01 -11.41 2.74
CA ARG A 264 12.95 -12.36 2.39
C ARG A 264 13.10 -13.73 3.03
N GLU A 265 14.34 -14.16 3.25
CA GLU A 265 14.64 -15.46 3.84
C GLU A 265 13.93 -15.65 5.18
N GLY A 266 13.27 -16.80 5.34
CA GLY A 266 12.54 -17.17 6.55
C GLY A 266 11.26 -16.37 6.80
N ARG A 267 10.78 -15.56 5.84
CA ARG A 267 9.53 -14.80 5.95
C ARG A 267 8.48 -15.31 4.99
N LYS A 268 7.22 -15.20 5.41
CA LYS A 268 6.04 -15.42 4.59
C LYS A 268 5.42 -14.07 4.22
N PHE A 269 5.14 -13.87 2.94
CA PHE A 269 4.41 -12.69 2.46
C PHE A 269 2.99 -13.07 2.05
N SER A 270 2.02 -12.26 2.45
CA SER A 270 0.66 -12.37 1.92
C SER A 270 0.03 -10.99 1.77
N VAL A 271 -1.21 -10.98 1.27
CA VAL A 271 -2.02 -9.76 1.15
C VAL A 271 -3.18 -9.86 2.12
N ARG A 272 -3.65 -8.71 2.61
CA ARG A 272 -4.95 -8.64 3.28
C ARG A 272 -6.06 -9.01 2.31
N MET A 273 -7.12 -9.63 2.83
CA MET A 273 -8.24 -10.11 2.02
C MET A 273 -8.90 -8.98 1.22
N GLU A 274 -8.96 -7.78 1.80
CA GLU A 274 -9.49 -6.57 1.15
C GLU A 274 -8.68 -6.16 -0.09
N CYS A 275 -7.36 -6.43 -0.08
CA CYS A 275 -6.45 -6.13 -1.19
C CYS A 275 -6.23 -7.31 -2.14
N ASP A 276 -6.93 -8.43 -1.94
CA ASP A 276 -6.72 -9.66 -2.70
C ASP A 276 -7.03 -9.51 -4.19
N LEU A 277 -8.05 -8.69 -4.51
CA LEU A 277 -8.46 -8.33 -5.87
C LEU A 277 -7.46 -7.42 -6.61
N CYS A 278 -6.47 -6.87 -5.89
CA CYS A 278 -5.39 -6.05 -6.48
C CYS A 278 -4.26 -6.90 -7.08
N ARG A 279 -4.33 -8.24 -6.99
CA ARG A 279 -3.32 -9.13 -7.58
C ARG A 279 -3.49 -9.23 -9.10
N PRO A 280 -2.41 -9.40 -9.88
CA PRO A 280 -1.04 -9.65 -9.42
C PRO A 280 -0.25 -8.37 -9.08
N LEU A 281 -0.62 -7.23 -9.65
CA LEU A 281 -0.05 -5.92 -9.38
C LEU A 281 -1.20 -4.91 -9.40
N GLY A 282 -1.38 -4.15 -8.33
CA GLY A 282 -2.50 -3.22 -8.22
C GLY A 282 -2.21 -2.07 -7.27
N ILE A 283 -2.88 -0.94 -7.50
CA ILE A 283 -2.78 0.26 -6.67
C ILE A 283 -4.19 0.63 -6.24
N ALA A 284 -4.39 0.79 -4.93
CA ALA A 284 -5.69 1.04 -4.34
C ALA A 284 -5.67 2.16 -3.29
N THR A 285 -6.86 2.70 -3.03
CA THR A 285 -7.18 3.67 -1.98
C THR A 285 -8.21 3.10 -1.01
N TRP A 286 -8.31 3.69 0.19
CA TRP A 286 -9.33 3.36 1.18
C TRP A 286 -9.96 4.64 1.73
N CYS A 287 -11.28 4.79 1.60
CA CYS A 287 -12.04 5.98 2.01
C CYS A 287 -11.37 7.31 1.62
N THR A 288 -10.67 7.31 0.49
CA THR A 288 -9.70 8.33 0.10
C THR A 288 -9.64 8.45 -1.41
N GLU A 289 -9.48 9.68 -1.90
CA GLU A 289 -9.18 9.95 -3.30
C GLU A 289 -7.66 10.01 -3.50
N GLY A 290 -7.17 9.20 -4.43
CA GLY A 290 -5.76 9.09 -4.79
C GLY A 290 -5.55 9.43 -6.25
N VAL A 291 -4.50 10.19 -6.55
CA VAL A 291 -4.12 10.54 -7.92
C VAL A 291 -2.73 9.99 -8.21
N ILE A 292 -2.59 9.20 -9.27
CA ILE A 292 -1.40 8.40 -9.59
C ILE A 292 -0.90 8.74 -10.99
N ARG A 293 0.42 8.85 -11.18
CA ARG A 293 1.03 9.07 -12.50
C ARG A 293 2.43 8.47 -12.60
N ASN A 294 3.00 8.51 -13.80
CA ASN A 294 4.38 8.10 -14.08
C ASN A 294 4.70 6.67 -13.61
N ILE A 295 3.75 5.74 -13.77
CA ILE A 295 3.93 4.35 -13.36
C ILE A 295 4.89 3.67 -14.32
N ARG A 296 6.02 3.18 -13.80
CA ARG A 296 7.07 2.53 -14.57
C ARG A 296 7.70 1.39 -13.79
N ILE A 297 8.18 0.40 -14.53
CA ILE A 297 8.84 -0.78 -13.98
C ILE A 297 10.13 -1.06 -14.76
N ARG A 298 11.14 -1.63 -14.11
CA ARG A 298 12.32 -2.18 -14.77
C ARG A 298 12.81 -3.43 -14.09
N ARG A 299 13.59 -4.24 -14.81
CA ARG A 299 14.40 -5.31 -14.21
C ARG A 299 15.65 -4.71 -13.54
N LEU A 300 16.08 -5.32 -12.45
CA LEU A 300 17.38 -5.06 -11.85
C LEU A 300 18.46 -5.73 -12.70
N THR A 301 19.61 -5.07 -12.84
CA THR A 301 20.77 -5.69 -13.49
C THR A 301 21.36 -6.78 -12.59
N PRO A 302 22.12 -7.75 -13.15
CA PRO A 302 22.79 -8.77 -12.34
C PRO A 302 23.68 -8.20 -11.23
N GLN A 303 24.40 -7.11 -11.52
CA GLN A 303 25.23 -6.44 -10.51
C GLN A 303 24.40 -5.87 -9.37
N GLU A 304 23.28 -5.22 -9.67
CA GLU A 304 22.39 -4.70 -8.63
C GLU A 304 21.85 -5.80 -7.72
N VAL A 305 21.54 -6.98 -8.28
CA VAL A 305 21.08 -8.14 -7.50
C VAL A 305 22.18 -8.62 -6.55
N ILE A 306 23.44 -8.68 -7.02
CA ILE A 306 24.61 -9.03 -6.20
C ILE A 306 24.82 -8.01 -5.09
N ASP A 307 24.86 -6.71 -5.43
CA ASP A 307 25.08 -5.63 -4.47
C ASP A 307 24.04 -5.64 -3.35
N ILE A 308 22.77 -5.89 -3.68
CA ILE A 308 21.68 -5.96 -2.70
C ILE A 308 21.84 -7.20 -1.79
N ALA A 309 22.23 -8.34 -2.36
CA ALA A 309 22.44 -9.57 -1.58
C ALA A 309 23.62 -9.43 -0.60
N GLU A 310 24.67 -8.71 -1.00
CA GLU A 310 25.86 -8.44 -0.19
C GLU A 310 25.69 -7.23 0.76
N GLY A 311 24.61 -6.47 0.64
CA GLY A 311 24.35 -5.29 1.46
C GLY A 311 25.21 -4.08 1.10
N LEU A 312 25.72 -4.03 -0.14
CA LEU A 312 26.52 -2.93 -0.68
C LEU A 312 25.66 -1.75 -1.18
N ARG A 313 24.32 -1.92 -1.20
CA ARG A 313 23.35 -0.94 -1.69
C ARG A 313 22.02 -0.96 -0.94
#